data_AF-A0A535EWB2-F1
#
_entry.id   AF-A0A535EWB2-F1
#
_cell.length_a   1.000
_cell.length_b   1.000
_cell.length_c   1.000
_cell.angle_alpha   90.00
_cell.angle_beta   90.00
_cell.angle_gamma   90.00
#
_symmetry.space_group_name_H-M   'P 1'
#
loop_
_entity.id
_entity.type
_entity.pdbx_description
1 polymer ?
#
loop_
_entity_poly.entity_id
_entity_poly.type
_entity_poly.pdbx_seq_one_letter_code
_entity_poly.pdbx_strand_id
1 'polypeptide(L)'
;EDRTFYSHQGVDYRRVVIAAAYDVTHRSSALGGSTITQQLIKNDVLCATCAAGGTSGSGDRSFSRKMRELLLAEELERRYSKQQILELYLNSIFYGNHAFGIEAAAQTYFGVSASQLNVAQASFLAGLPQSPSAYNPFGTPEQRQNAKDRWNDVLQAMVANGKLS
;
A
#
# COMPACT_ATOMS: atom_id res chain seq x y z
N GLU A 1 -3.91 2.37 4.36
CA GLU A 1 -3.98 1.03 3.73
C GLU A 1 -4.42 -0.08 4.68
N ASP A 2 -3.92 -0.11 5.92
CA ASP A 2 -4.15 -1.23 6.82
C ASP A 2 -4.38 -0.80 8.27
N ARG A 3 -5.65 -0.67 8.67
CA ARG A 3 -6.03 -0.06 9.96
C ARG A 3 -5.70 -0.95 11.17
N THR A 4 -5.68 -2.26 10.95
CA THR A 4 -5.47 -3.32 11.95
C THR A 4 -4.05 -3.88 11.86
N PHE A 5 -3.13 -3.18 11.19
CA PHE A 5 -1.77 -3.64 10.91
C PHE A 5 -1.07 -4.23 12.14
N TYR A 6 -1.15 -3.54 13.28
CA TYR A 6 -0.50 -3.97 14.52
C TYR A 6 -1.21 -5.12 15.25
N SER A 7 -2.45 -5.47 14.88
CA SER A 7 -3.25 -6.48 15.57
C SER A 7 -3.37 -7.81 14.83
N HIS A 8 -3.16 -7.85 13.51
CA HIS A 8 -3.19 -9.10 12.74
C HIS A 8 -1.79 -9.70 12.54
N GLN A 9 -1.69 -10.93 12.04
CA GLN A 9 -0.42 -11.62 11.74
C GLN A 9 -0.30 -11.85 10.23
N GLY A 10 0.03 -10.80 9.47
CA GLY A 10 0.16 -10.87 8.01
C GLY A 10 -1.13 -10.76 7.22
N VAL A 11 -2.21 -11.40 7.68
CA VAL A 11 -3.51 -11.40 6.99
C VAL A 11 -4.60 -10.93 7.93
N ASP A 12 -5.38 -9.94 7.49
CA ASP A 12 -6.62 -9.55 8.18
C ASP A 12 -7.79 -10.34 7.61
N TYR A 13 -8.03 -11.52 8.19
CA TYR A 13 -9.14 -12.39 7.80
C TYR A 13 -10.52 -11.72 7.94
N ARG A 14 -10.68 -10.83 8.91
CA ARG A 14 -11.93 -10.08 9.09
C ARG A 14 -12.15 -9.14 7.91
N ARG A 15 -11.13 -8.40 7.48
CA ARG A 15 -11.20 -7.54 6.29
C ARG A 15 -11.39 -8.35 5.02
N VAL A 16 -10.78 -9.52 4.89
CA VAL A 16 -11.00 -10.42 3.73
C VAL A 16 -12.47 -10.83 3.63
N VAL A 17 -13.09 -11.25 4.73
CA VAL A 17 -14.51 -11.63 4.76
C VAL A 17 -15.41 -10.44 4.45
N ILE A 18 -15.15 -9.27 5.05
CA ILE A 18 -15.93 -8.04 4.80
C ILE A 18 -15.81 -7.60 3.33
N ALA A 19 -14.59 -7.61 2.78
CA ALA A 19 -14.35 -7.26 1.38
C ALA A 19 -15.05 -8.25 0.45
N ALA A 20 -14.96 -9.56 0.69
CA ALA A 20 -15.65 -10.57 -0.10
C ALA A 20 -17.18 -10.41 -0.07
N ALA A 21 -17.76 -10.15 1.10
CA ALA A 21 -19.19 -9.89 1.23
C ALA A 21 -19.63 -8.62 0.49
N TYR A 22 -18.81 -7.56 0.56
CA TYR A 22 -19.08 -6.32 -0.17
C TYR A 22 -19.01 -6.52 -1.69
N ASP A 23 -17.98 -7.21 -2.18
CA ASP A 23 -17.79 -7.46 -3.61
C ASP A 23 -18.95 -8.29 -4.20
N VAL A 24 -19.45 -9.28 -3.46
CA VAL A 24 -20.62 -10.09 -3.85
C VAL A 24 -21.90 -9.25 -3.91
N THR A 25 -22.09 -8.35 -2.94
CA THR A 25 -23.31 -7.53 -2.83
C THR A 25 -23.33 -6.36 -3.79
N HIS A 26 -22.19 -5.74 -4.08
CA HIS A 26 -22.07 -4.52 -4.89
C HIS A 26 -21.50 -4.77 -6.29
N ARG A 27 -21.19 -6.03 -6.65
CA ARG A 27 -20.59 -6.46 -7.93
C ARG A 27 -19.39 -5.60 -8.35
N SER A 28 -18.67 -5.02 -7.40
CA SER A 28 -17.54 -4.14 -7.63
C SER A 28 -16.42 -4.50 -6.67
N SER A 29 -15.18 -4.61 -7.18
CA SER A 29 -13.99 -4.87 -6.37
C SER A 29 -13.48 -3.58 -5.70
N ALA A 30 -14.38 -2.87 -5.01
CA ALA A 30 -14.12 -1.51 -4.52
C ALA A 30 -13.30 -1.49 -3.21
N LEU A 31 -13.35 -2.56 -2.41
CA LEU A 31 -12.66 -2.63 -1.12
C LEU A 31 -11.31 -3.33 -1.22
N GLY A 32 -10.24 -2.55 -1.08
CA GLY A 32 -8.89 -3.10 -0.88
C GLY A 32 -8.81 -3.89 0.42
N GLY A 33 -8.78 -5.22 0.32
CA GLY A 33 -8.66 -6.14 1.45
C GLY A 33 -7.22 -6.53 1.82
N SER A 34 -6.23 -6.15 1.02
CA SER A 34 -4.83 -6.54 1.26
C SER A 34 -4.18 -5.76 2.41
N THR A 35 -3.39 -6.45 3.22
CA THR A 35 -2.59 -5.89 4.31
C THR A 35 -1.29 -5.26 3.80
N ILE A 36 -0.61 -4.47 4.64
CA ILE A 36 0.73 -3.94 4.32
C ILE A 36 1.71 -5.07 4.02
N THR A 37 1.70 -6.14 4.83
CA THR A 37 2.57 -7.32 4.66
C THR A 37 2.35 -8.01 3.32
N GLN A 38 1.08 -8.16 2.90
CA GLN A 38 0.76 -8.72 1.59
C GLN A 38 1.22 -7.82 0.44
N GLN A 39 1.10 -6.50 0.59
CA GLN A 39 1.58 -5.55 -0.40
C GLN A 39 3.11 -5.56 -0.54
N LEU A 40 3.84 -5.64 0.58
CA LEU A 40 5.28 -5.81 0.61
C LEU A 40 5.72 -7.04 -0.21
N ILE A 41 5.09 -8.19 0.02
CA ILE A 41 5.40 -9.43 -0.72
C ILE A 41 5.05 -9.33 -2.20
N LYS A 42 3.90 -8.73 -2.51
CA LYS A 42 3.45 -8.54 -3.89
C LYS A 42 4.48 -7.71 -4.68
N ASN A 43 4.98 -6.64 -4.07
CA ASN A 43 5.85 -5.67 -4.73
C ASN A 43 7.32 -6.14 -4.77
N ASP A 44 7.84 -6.75 -3.71
CA ASP A 44 9.28 -7.03 -3.61
C ASP A 44 9.63 -8.48 -3.90
N VAL A 45 8.81 -9.44 -3.43
CA VAL A 45 9.14 -10.86 -3.53
C VAL A 45 8.58 -11.43 -4.83
N LEU A 46 7.30 -11.22 -5.11
CA LEU A 46 6.65 -11.83 -6.27
C LEU A 46 7.00 -11.11 -7.58
N CYS A 47 7.13 -9.78 -7.57
CA CYS A 47 7.60 -9.03 -8.75
C CYS A 47 9.03 -9.41 -9.15
N ALA A 48 9.95 -9.55 -8.18
CA ALA A 48 11.32 -9.99 -8.44
C ALA A 48 11.38 -11.41 -9.03
N THR A 49 10.52 -12.33 -8.56
CA THR A 49 10.44 -13.69 -9.15
C THR A 49 9.84 -13.72 -10.57
N CYS A 50 8.99 -12.75 -10.92
CA CYS A 50 8.51 -12.61 -12.31
C CYS A 50 9.61 -12.13 -13.26
N ALA A 51 10.56 -11.32 -12.77
CA ALA A 51 11.71 -10.85 -13.56
C ALA A 51 12.78 -11.93 -13.76
N ALA A 52 12.86 -12.94 -12.87
CA ALA A 52 13.92 -13.96 -12.84
C ALA A 52 13.66 -15.22 -13.70
N GLY A 53 12.78 -15.16 -14.72
CA GLY A 53 12.71 -16.22 -15.74
C GLY A 53 11.80 -17.42 -15.45
N GLY A 54 10.77 -17.27 -14.62
CA GLY A 54 9.69 -18.26 -14.49
C GLY A 54 8.49 -17.88 -15.37
N THR A 55 8.26 -18.62 -16.46
CA THR A 55 7.05 -18.53 -17.29
C THR A 55 5.79 -18.81 -16.45
N SER A 56 5.16 -17.75 -15.96
CA SER A 56 3.74 -17.74 -15.63
C SER A 56 3.23 -16.37 -16.04
N GLY A 57 2.45 -16.35 -17.12
CA GLY A 57 2.15 -15.16 -17.89
C GLY A 57 1.57 -14.01 -17.07
N SER A 58 1.67 -12.84 -17.68
CA SER A 58 1.07 -11.53 -17.36
C SER A 58 -0.47 -11.52 -17.24
N GLY A 59 -1.09 -12.66 -16.88
CA GLY A 59 -2.52 -12.86 -16.66
C GLY A 59 -2.88 -13.56 -15.35
N ASP A 60 -1.92 -14.03 -14.54
CA ASP A 60 -2.21 -14.80 -13.32
C ASP A 60 -2.55 -13.90 -12.11
N ARG A 61 -3.68 -13.18 -12.21
CA ARG A 61 -4.51 -12.84 -11.03
C ARG A 61 -5.16 -14.11 -10.45
N SER A 62 -4.49 -15.25 -10.53
CA SER A 62 -5.00 -16.54 -10.16
C SER A 62 -5.03 -16.65 -8.64
N PHE A 63 -6.05 -17.34 -8.14
CA PHE A 63 -6.18 -17.73 -6.75
C PHE A 63 -4.88 -18.34 -6.19
N SER A 64 -4.10 -19.03 -7.04
CA SER A 64 -2.79 -19.59 -6.69
C SER A 64 -1.77 -18.53 -6.26
N ARG A 65 -1.67 -17.40 -6.97
CA ARG A 65 -0.79 -16.29 -6.60
C ARG A 65 -1.24 -15.67 -5.28
N LYS A 66 -2.55 -15.49 -5.12
CA LYS A 66 -3.10 -14.94 -3.88
C LYS A 66 -2.84 -15.86 -2.68
N MET A 67 -2.89 -17.16 -2.87
CA MET A 67 -2.53 -18.14 -1.84
C MET A 67 -1.04 -18.07 -1.48
N ARG A 68 -0.16 -17.90 -2.47
CA ARG A 68 1.28 -17.70 -2.20
C ARG A 68 1.54 -16.41 -1.42
N GLU A 69 0.88 -15.31 -1.76
CA GLU A 69 0.94 -14.06 -0.98
C GLU A 69 0.54 -14.28 0.48
N LEU A 70 -0.53 -15.05 0.74
CA LEU A 70 -1.00 -15.35 2.10
C LEU A 70 0.06 -16.13 2.91
N LEU A 71 0.58 -17.22 2.35
CA LEU A 71 1.57 -18.07 3.02
C LEU A 71 2.87 -17.32 3.31
N LEU A 72 3.36 -16.55 2.32
CA LEU A 72 4.56 -15.74 2.50
C LEU A 72 4.34 -14.62 3.51
N ALA A 73 3.13 -14.03 3.59
CA ALA A 73 2.83 -12.95 4.54
C ALA A 73 2.87 -13.45 5.97
N GLU A 74 2.33 -14.64 6.21
CA GLU A 74 2.40 -15.28 7.52
C GLU A 74 3.84 -15.62 7.92
N GLU A 75 4.64 -16.16 6.99
CA GLU A 75 6.04 -16.50 7.26
C GLU A 75 6.90 -15.25 7.52
N LEU A 76 6.65 -14.15 6.81
CA LEU A 76 7.35 -12.89 7.03
C LEU A 76 7.07 -12.34 8.44
N GLU A 77 5.83 -12.44 8.91
CA GLU A 77 5.41 -11.98 10.25
C GLU A 77 5.92 -12.85 11.38
N ARG A 78 6.30 -14.09 11.10
CA ARG A 78 7.01 -14.95 12.07
C ARG A 78 8.48 -14.57 12.20
N ARG A 79 9.08 -14.00 11.15
CA ARG A 79 10.52 -13.69 11.08
C ARG A 79 10.86 -12.24 11.45
N TYR A 80 9.95 -11.31 11.15
CA TYR A 80 10.17 -9.88 11.31
C TYR A 80 9.11 -9.27 12.22
N SER A 81 9.51 -8.28 13.02
CA SER A 81 8.57 -7.50 13.81
C SER A 81 7.71 -6.58 12.93
N LYS A 82 6.56 -6.15 13.46
CA LYS A 82 5.70 -5.17 12.79
C LYS A 82 6.43 -3.90 12.37
N GLN A 83 7.37 -3.44 13.18
CA GLN A 83 8.17 -2.25 12.89
C GLN A 83 9.10 -2.49 11.71
N GLN A 84 9.80 -3.63 11.68
CA GLN A 84 10.68 -4.00 10.56
C GLN A 84 9.89 -4.19 9.26
N ILE A 85 8.71 -4.82 9.32
CA ILE A 85 7.85 -4.99 8.14
C ILE A 85 7.39 -3.63 7.60
N LEU A 86 6.97 -2.73 8.49
CA LEU A 86 6.56 -1.39 8.08
C LEU A 86 7.73 -0.59 7.50
N GLU A 87 8.92 -0.69 8.09
CA GLU A 87 10.13 -0.05 7.59
C GLU A 87 10.50 -0.56 6.18
N LEU A 88 10.50 -1.88 5.99
CA LEU A 88 10.76 -2.49 4.68
C LEU A 88 9.74 -2.00 3.65
N TYR A 89 8.45 -2.05 4.00
CA TYR A 89 7.37 -1.57 3.15
C TYR A 89 7.53 -0.11 2.72
N LEU A 90 7.79 0.78 3.69
CA LEU A 90 7.93 2.21 3.42
C LEU A 90 9.13 2.50 2.53
N ASN A 91 10.20 1.71 2.62
CA ASN A 91 11.42 1.88 1.84
C ASN A 91 11.39 1.22 0.46
N SER A 92 10.49 0.30 0.19
CA SER A 92 10.44 -0.40 -1.11
C SER A 92 9.31 0.06 -2.02
N ILE A 93 8.22 0.57 -1.46
CA ILE A 93 7.05 0.88 -2.27
C ILE A 93 7.26 2.07 -3.21
N PHE A 94 6.62 2.01 -4.37
CA PHE A 94 6.62 3.08 -5.36
C PHE A 94 5.61 4.19 -5.00
N TYR A 95 6.09 5.41 -4.85
CA TYR A 95 5.27 6.59 -4.56
C TYR A 95 4.92 7.42 -5.80
N GLY A 96 5.46 7.08 -6.97
CA GLY A 96 5.29 7.86 -8.20
C GLY A 96 6.51 8.74 -8.48
N ASN A 97 6.57 9.32 -9.69
CA ASN A 97 7.66 10.22 -10.10
C ASN A 97 9.07 9.66 -9.87
N HIS A 98 9.27 8.37 -10.15
CA HIS A 98 10.53 7.62 -9.94
C HIS A 98 10.99 7.51 -8.47
N ALA A 99 10.14 7.87 -7.50
CA ALA A 99 10.43 7.72 -6.08
C ALA A 99 10.04 6.32 -5.59
N PHE A 100 11.06 5.49 -5.33
CA PHE A 100 10.93 4.22 -4.61
C PHE A 100 11.45 4.42 -3.18
N GLY A 101 10.59 4.15 -2.20
CA GLY A 101 10.89 4.38 -0.80
C GLY A 101 10.57 5.79 -0.29
N ILE A 102 10.28 5.86 1.00
CA ILE A 102 9.74 7.07 1.65
C ILE A 102 10.73 8.23 1.67
N GLU A 103 12.04 7.98 1.80
CA GLU A 103 13.07 9.02 1.74
C GLU A 103 13.13 9.65 0.34
N ALA A 104 13.19 8.83 -0.72
CA ALA A 104 13.17 9.32 -2.09
C ALA A 104 11.89 10.13 -2.38
N ALA A 105 10.75 9.69 -1.84
CA ALA A 105 9.48 10.41 -1.98
C ALA A 105 9.50 11.75 -1.23
N ALA A 106 9.96 11.79 0.02
CA ALA A 106 10.08 13.02 0.80
C ALA A 106 10.95 14.07 0.08
N GLN A 107 12.07 13.65 -0.50
CA GLN A 107 12.93 14.51 -1.30
C GLN A 107 12.26 14.97 -2.59
N THR A 108 11.62 14.04 -3.31
CA THR A 108 11.01 14.32 -4.63
C THR A 108 9.83 15.29 -4.53
N TYR A 109 8.97 15.14 -3.52
CA TYR A 109 7.75 15.95 -3.39
C TYR A 109 7.96 17.21 -2.56
N PHE A 110 8.89 17.21 -1.60
CA PHE A 110 9.00 18.29 -0.61
C PHE A 110 10.43 18.77 -0.35
N GLY A 111 11.46 18.11 -0.87
CA GLY A 111 12.87 18.50 -0.66
C GLY A 111 13.32 18.40 0.79
N VAL A 112 12.73 17.50 1.58
CA VAL A 112 13.07 17.27 3.00
C VAL A 112 13.41 15.80 3.24
N SER A 113 14.11 15.51 4.33
CA SER A 113 14.27 14.11 4.78
C SER A 113 12.94 13.55 5.24
N ALA A 114 12.73 12.24 5.07
CA ALA A 114 11.53 11.54 5.57
C ALA A 114 11.34 11.74 7.08
N SER A 115 12.43 11.85 7.83
CA SER A 115 12.40 12.14 9.28
C SER A 115 11.85 13.53 9.64
N GLN A 116 11.79 14.44 8.67
CA GLN A 116 11.35 15.83 8.84
C GLN A 116 9.95 16.08 8.26
N LEU A 117 9.29 15.04 7.75
CA LEU A 117 7.94 15.17 7.22
C LEU A 117 6.98 15.62 8.32
N ASN A 118 6.25 16.69 8.06
CA ASN A 118 5.12 17.05 8.90
C ASN A 118 3.92 16.15 8.58
N VAL A 119 2.88 16.21 9.41
CA VAL A 119 1.67 15.40 9.27
C VAL A 119 0.99 15.56 7.90
N ALA A 120 0.93 16.78 7.37
CA ALA A 120 0.34 17.07 6.06
C ALA A 120 1.12 16.39 4.93
N GLN A 121 2.45 16.47 4.96
CA GLN A 121 3.32 15.82 3.98
C GLN A 121 3.27 14.30 4.10
N ALA A 122 3.32 13.77 5.32
CA ALA A 122 3.25 12.32 5.57
C ALA A 122 1.90 11.73 5.13
N SER A 123 0.79 12.43 5.41
CA SER A 123 -0.55 12.00 4.98
C SER A 123 -0.70 12.05 3.46
N PHE A 124 -0.10 13.04 2.79
CA PHE A 124 -0.05 13.06 1.33
C PHE A 124 0.69 11.84 0.78
N LEU A 125 1.91 11.55 1.27
CA LEU A 125 2.71 10.41 0.81
C LEU A 125 2.03 9.06 1.09
N ALA A 126 1.35 8.92 2.22
CA ALA A 126 0.60 7.69 2.57
C ALA A 126 -0.58 7.41 1.62
N GLY A 127 -1.04 8.40 0.86
CA GLY A 127 -2.12 8.25 -0.12
C GLY A 127 -1.67 7.72 -1.47
N LEU A 128 -0.42 8.00 -1.85
CA LEU A 128 0.12 7.77 -3.20
C LEU A 128 0.20 6.29 -3.62
N PRO A 129 0.65 5.35 -2.77
CA PRO A 129 0.91 3.98 -3.20
C PRO A 129 -0.29 3.22 -3.79
N GLN A 130 -1.52 3.64 -3.47
CA GLN A 130 -2.73 3.03 -4.01
C GLN A 130 -2.83 3.21 -5.54
N SER A 131 -2.44 4.38 -6.06
CA SER A 131 -2.43 4.64 -7.51
C SER A 131 -1.44 5.75 -7.87
N PRO A 132 -0.12 5.48 -7.86
CA PRO A 132 0.90 6.52 -8.03
C PRO A 132 0.80 7.31 -9.34
N SER A 133 0.34 6.66 -10.41
CA SER A 133 0.13 7.30 -11.72
C SER A 133 -1.11 8.19 -11.75
N ALA A 134 -2.16 7.88 -10.98
CA ALA A 134 -3.37 8.69 -10.92
C ALA A 134 -3.24 9.86 -9.94
N TYR A 135 -2.46 9.70 -8.87
CA TYR A 135 -2.26 10.69 -7.82
C TYR A 135 -0.99 11.52 -8.05
N ASN A 136 -0.83 12.08 -9.25
CA ASN A 136 0.36 12.87 -9.59
C ASN A 136 0.11 14.38 -9.44
N PRO A 137 0.70 15.06 -8.43
CA PRO A 137 0.55 16.50 -8.24
C PRO A 137 1.27 17.34 -9.32
N PHE A 138 2.17 16.74 -10.10
CA PHE A 138 2.87 17.37 -11.21
C PHE A 138 2.25 17.02 -12.57
N GLY A 139 1.20 16.20 -12.58
CA GLY A 139 0.53 15.73 -13.78
C GLY A 139 -0.55 16.67 -14.32
N THR A 140 -1.50 16.11 -15.06
CA THR A 140 -2.70 16.78 -15.59
C THR A 140 -3.59 17.38 -14.50
N PRO A 141 -4.49 18.33 -14.82
CA PRO A 141 -5.44 18.87 -13.85
C PRO A 141 -6.24 17.79 -13.11
N GLU A 142 -6.64 16.73 -13.81
CA GLU A 142 -7.35 15.58 -13.25
C GLU A 142 -6.48 14.83 -12.23
N GLN A 143 -5.23 14.51 -12.59
CA GLN A 143 -4.31 13.83 -11.67
C GLN A 143 -4.03 14.66 -10.41
N ARG A 144 -3.92 15.98 -10.55
CA ARG A 144 -3.75 16.88 -9.40
C ARG A 144 -4.98 16.90 -8.51
N GLN A 145 -6.18 16.87 -9.09
CA GLN A 145 -7.42 16.81 -8.32
C GLN A 145 -7.54 15.48 -7.59
N ASN A 146 -7.30 14.36 -8.28
CA ASN A 146 -7.29 13.02 -7.70
C ASN A 146 -6.29 12.90 -6.54
N ALA A 147 -5.11 13.50 -6.66
CA ALA A 147 -4.11 13.52 -5.60
C ALA A 147 -4.60 14.29 -4.35
N LYS A 148 -5.30 15.42 -4.54
CA LYS A 148 -5.90 16.19 -3.44
C LYS A 148 -7.04 15.44 -2.77
N ASP A 149 -7.93 14.85 -3.55
CA ASP A 149 -9.07 14.09 -3.02
C ASP A 149 -8.57 12.89 -2.21
N ARG A 150 -7.57 12.18 -2.75
CA ARG A 150 -6.93 11.09 -2.03
C ARG A 150 -6.26 11.54 -0.74
N TRP A 151 -5.59 12.69 -0.74
CA TRP A 151 -4.98 13.24 0.46
C TRP A 151 -6.03 13.57 1.54
N ASN A 152 -7.17 14.13 1.13
CA ASN A 152 -8.31 14.38 2.03
C ASN A 152 -8.87 13.08 2.61
N ASP A 153 -9.01 12.02 1.82
CA ASP A 153 -9.44 10.70 2.30
C ASP A 153 -8.51 10.16 3.40
N VAL A 154 -7.19 10.33 3.24
CA VAL A 154 -6.20 9.91 4.23
C VAL A 154 -6.35 10.71 5.52
N LEU A 155 -6.47 12.03 5.42
CA LEU A 155 -6.67 12.89 6.59
C LEU A 155 -7.95 12.53 7.35
N GLN A 156 -9.07 12.39 6.65
CA GLN A 156 -10.34 11.96 7.24
C GLN A 156 -10.22 10.59 7.91
N ALA A 157 -9.53 9.65 7.28
CA ALA A 157 -9.26 8.35 7.87
C ALA A 157 -8.38 8.46 9.13
N MET A 158 -7.38 9.34 9.16
CA MET A 158 -6.54 9.56 10.34
C MET A 158 -7.36 10.14 11.50
N VAL A 159 -8.23 11.12 11.24
CA VAL A 159 -9.16 11.68 12.24
C VAL A 159 -10.13 10.62 12.74
N ALA A 160 -10.77 9.87 11.84
CA ALA A 160 -11.72 8.81 12.21
C ALA A 160 -11.09 7.68 13.03
N ASN A 161 -9.77 7.47 12.92
CA ASN A 161 -9.01 6.50 13.72
C ASN A 161 -8.30 7.13 14.94
N GLY A 162 -8.61 8.38 15.28
CA GLY A 162 -8.05 9.09 16.45
C GLY A 162 -6.54 9.34 16.36
N LYS A 163 -5.97 9.40 15.15
CA LYS A 163 -4.55 9.68 14.92
C LYS A 163 -4.27 11.18 14.76
N LEU A 164 -5.30 11.96 14.45
CA LEU A 164 -5.30 13.41 14.37
C LEU A 164 -6.59 13.94 15.01
N SER A 165 -6.55 15.16 15.54
CA SER A 165 -7.67 15.89 16.14
C SER A 165 -8.12 17.03 15.24
#